data_AF-A0A5C7F367-F1
#
_entry.id   AF-A0A5C7F367-F1
#
_cell.length_a   1.000
_cell.length_b   1.000
_cell.length_c   1.000
_cell.angle_alpha   90.00
_cell.angle_beta   90.00
_cell.angle_gamma   90.00
#
_symmetry.space_group_name_H-M   'P 1'
#
loop_
_entity.id
_entity.type
_entity.pdbx_description
1 polymer ?
#
loop_
_entity_poly.entity_id
_entity_poly.type
_entity_poly.pdbx_seq_one_letter_code
_entity_poly.pdbx_strand_id
1 'polypeptide(L)'
;MKAIILFFFLFFLYSCSKVIPARFWQNFEKEKIGTQFSDQGPFGGTAGIVWQSSTTKFGEKKILEFAKNNKWILTQTINAKNGVIDKVQNNYTFDLIIDEKLVDADFKNSKIYIFKSGMIAVKPGNSSETEENGFLLLNDERNKLKMFNRWGE
;
A
#
# COMPACT_ATOMS: atom_id res chain seq x y z
N MET A 1 -23.44 -41.07 31.90
CA MET A 1 -23.37 -40.95 30.42
C MET A 1 -24.01 -39.62 30.03
N LYS A 2 -23.35 -38.82 29.19
CA LYS A 2 -23.85 -37.61 28.52
C LYS A 2 -24.02 -36.33 29.37
N ALA A 3 -22.90 -35.68 29.68
CA ALA A 3 -22.85 -34.22 29.84
C ALA A 3 -21.40 -33.71 29.71
N ILE A 4 -20.70 -34.09 28.64
CA ILE A 4 -19.37 -33.55 28.32
C ILE A 4 -19.33 -33.14 26.85
N ILE A 5 -20.29 -32.34 26.39
CA ILE A 5 -20.22 -31.71 25.06
C ILE A 5 -21.01 -30.40 25.09
N LEU A 6 -20.53 -29.38 25.80
CA LEU A 6 -21.01 -28.00 25.56
C LEU A 6 -20.05 -26.92 26.06
N PHE A 7 -18.74 -27.11 25.93
CA PHE A 7 -17.76 -26.07 26.30
C PHE A 7 -16.56 -25.96 25.36
N PHE A 8 -16.72 -26.37 24.10
CA PHE A 8 -15.64 -26.30 23.09
C PHE A 8 -16.04 -25.55 21.81
N PHE A 9 -17.15 -24.81 21.83
CA PHE A 9 -17.64 -24.06 20.67
C PHE A 9 -17.64 -22.54 20.84
N LEU A 10 -16.98 -22.02 21.89
CA LEU A 10 -16.88 -20.58 22.16
C LEU A 10 -15.51 -19.97 21.85
N PHE A 11 -14.50 -20.78 21.50
CA PHE A 11 -13.14 -20.29 21.19
C PHE A 11 -12.82 -20.12 19.70
N PHE A 12 -13.74 -20.46 18.78
CA PHE A 12 -13.56 -20.25 17.33
C PHE A 12 -14.17 -18.95 16.80
N LEU A 13 -14.61 -18.05 17.69
CA LEU A 13 -14.98 -16.68 17.33
C LEU A 13 -13.84 -15.69 17.53
N TYR A 14 -12.57 -16.13 17.43
CA TYR A 14 -11.52 -15.25 16.95
C TYR A 14 -11.81 -14.98 15.46
N SER A 15 -12.80 -14.11 15.27
CA SER A 15 -13.07 -13.38 14.06
C SER A 15 -11.74 -13.09 13.40
N CYS A 16 -11.59 -13.62 12.19
CA CYS A 16 -10.54 -13.25 11.26
C CYS A 16 -10.45 -11.73 11.31
N SER A 17 -9.48 -11.20 12.07
CA SER A 17 -9.29 -9.75 12.12
C SER A 17 -9.02 -9.42 10.68
N LYS A 18 -9.94 -8.71 10.01
CA LYS A 18 -9.70 -8.21 8.66
C LYS A 18 -8.41 -7.39 8.78
N VAL A 19 -7.27 -8.01 8.47
CA VAL A 19 -5.98 -7.36 8.49
C VAL A 19 -6.11 -6.41 7.32
N ILE A 20 -6.51 -5.17 7.61
CA ILE A 20 -6.61 -4.14 6.60
C ILE A 20 -5.21 -4.05 6.00
N PRO A 21 -5.04 -4.38 4.71
CA PRO A 21 -3.74 -4.33 4.08
C PRO A 21 -3.16 -2.93 4.24
N ALA A 22 -1.83 -2.84 4.38
CA ALA A 22 -1.13 -1.57 4.58
C ALA A 22 -1.41 -0.82 5.91
N ARG A 23 -2.29 -1.29 6.81
CA ARG A 23 -2.64 -0.55 8.05
C ARG A 23 -1.45 -0.26 8.96
N PHE A 24 -0.43 -1.11 8.97
CA PHE A 24 0.78 -0.91 9.78
C PHE A 24 1.50 0.39 9.43
N TRP A 25 1.32 0.93 8.21
CA TRP A 25 1.89 2.21 7.80
C TRP A 25 1.40 3.38 8.67
N GLN A 26 0.23 3.30 9.30
CA GLN A 26 -0.26 4.32 10.24
C GLN A 26 0.71 4.57 11.41
N ASN A 27 1.58 3.60 11.72
CA ASN A 27 2.58 3.74 12.77
C ASN A 27 3.91 4.34 12.28
N PHE A 28 4.13 4.44 10.97
CA PHE A 28 5.31 5.07 10.40
C PHE A 28 5.19 6.59 10.53
N GLU A 29 6.07 7.22 11.31
CA GLU A 29 6.12 8.68 11.50
C GLU A 29 4.73 9.33 11.67
N LYS A 30 3.88 8.72 12.50
CA LYS A 30 2.45 9.05 12.67
C LYS A 30 2.13 10.54 12.79
N GLU A 31 3.00 11.30 13.47
CA GLU A 31 2.84 12.74 13.71
C GLU A 31 2.97 13.59 12.44
N LYS A 32 3.38 12.99 11.31
CA LYS A 32 3.54 13.65 10.01
C LYS A 32 2.45 13.25 9.01
N ILE A 33 1.46 12.45 9.40
CA ILE A 33 0.34 12.08 8.54
C ILE A 33 -0.50 13.35 8.30
N GLY A 34 -0.58 13.78 7.04
CA GLY A 34 -1.47 14.87 6.63
C GLY A 34 -2.85 14.35 6.23
N THR A 35 -2.87 13.35 5.34
CA THR A 35 -4.12 12.78 4.82
C THR A 35 -4.05 11.26 4.88
N GLN A 36 -5.18 10.63 5.17
CA GLN A 36 -5.38 9.20 5.06
C GLN A 36 -6.73 8.90 4.44
N PHE A 37 -6.81 7.85 3.65
CA PHE A 37 -8.06 7.34 3.11
C PHE A 37 -8.04 5.82 3.09
N SER A 38 -9.22 5.22 3.14
CA SER A 38 -9.40 3.79 3.08
C SER A 38 -10.80 3.52 2.56
N ASP A 39 -10.90 2.88 1.41
CA ASP A 39 -12.15 2.35 0.87
C ASP A 39 -12.13 0.82 0.95
N GLN A 40 -13.18 0.24 1.52
CA GLN A 40 -13.22 -1.17 1.92
C GLN A 40 -14.52 -1.79 1.42
N GLY A 41 -14.42 -2.67 0.44
CA GLY A 41 -15.53 -3.43 -0.11
C GLY A 41 -15.50 -4.91 0.31
N PRO A 42 -16.58 -5.65 0.01
CA PRO A 42 -16.62 -7.10 0.22
C PRO A 42 -15.65 -7.86 -0.69
N PHE A 43 -15.26 -7.29 -1.84
CA PHE A 43 -14.42 -7.94 -2.86
C PHE A 43 -13.03 -7.34 -3.01
N GLY A 44 -12.71 -6.29 -2.25
CA GLY A 44 -11.46 -5.54 -2.43
C GLY A 44 -11.46 -4.22 -1.69
N GLY A 45 -10.43 -3.42 -1.92
CA GLY A 45 -10.34 -2.08 -1.35
C GLY A 45 -9.06 -1.37 -1.69
N THR A 46 -9.00 -0.12 -1.27
CA THR A 46 -7.84 0.75 -1.39
C THR A 46 -7.51 1.38 -0.04
N ALA A 47 -6.24 1.66 0.17
CA ALA A 47 -5.78 2.44 1.30
C ALA A 47 -4.67 3.37 0.86
N GLY A 48 -4.64 4.58 1.41
CA GLY A 48 -3.56 5.50 1.17
C GLY A 48 -3.29 6.43 2.34
N ILE A 49 -2.03 6.82 2.46
CA ILE A 49 -1.55 7.74 3.48
C ILE A 49 -0.57 8.70 2.81
N VAL A 50 -0.72 9.99 3.09
CA VAL A 50 0.22 11.04 2.69
C VAL A 50 0.84 11.62 3.94
N TRP A 51 2.16 11.50 4.05
CA TRP A 51 2.95 12.19 5.06
C TRP A 51 3.57 13.45 4.50
N GLN A 52 3.66 14.48 5.33
CA GLN A 52 4.32 15.73 4.99
C GLN A 52 5.15 16.23 6.18
N SER A 53 6.34 16.75 5.90
CA SER A 53 7.19 17.37 6.90
C SER A 53 7.73 18.70 6.40
N SER A 54 7.64 19.74 7.21
CA SER A 54 8.28 21.04 6.93
C SER A 54 9.71 21.12 7.46
N THR A 55 10.10 20.23 8.37
CA THR A 55 11.34 20.35 9.17
C THR A 55 12.35 19.24 8.91
N THR A 56 11.92 18.07 8.43
CA THR A 56 12.80 16.90 8.31
C THR A 56 12.52 16.14 7.02
N LYS A 57 13.57 15.58 6.42
CA LYS A 57 13.44 14.75 5.21
C LYS A 57 13.15 13.30 5.58
N PHE A 58 12.27 12.65 4.83
CA PHE A 58 12.02 11.22 4.94
C PHE A 58 13.25 10.43 4.47
N GLY A 59 13.68 9.48 5.31
CA GLY A 59 14.83 8.60 5.07
C GLY A 59 14.49 7.40 4.20
N GLU A 60 15.04 7.28 2.98
CA GLU A 60 14.82 6.10 2.11
C GLU A 60 15.14 4.79 2.83
N LYS A 61 16.31 4.69 3.46
CA LYS A 61 16.70 3.51 4.25
C LYS A 61 15.66 3.16 5.32
N LYS A 62 15.19 4.16 6.08
CA LYS A 62 14.20 3.99 7.15
C LYS A 62 12.85 3.51 6.60
N ILE A 63 12.42 4.06 5.46
CA ILE A 63 11.19 3.66 4.77
C ILE A 63 11.27 2.18 4.36
N LEU A 64 12.36 1.81 3.67
CA LEU A 64 12.54 0.45 3.15
C LEU A 64 12.72 -0.59 4.25
N GLU A 65 13.44 -0.25 5.34
CA GLU A 65 13.54 -1.10 6.53
C GLU A 65 12.18 -1.31 7.20
N PHE A 66 11.37 -0.24 7.31
CA PHE A 66 10.03 -0.34 7.87
C PHE A 66 9.11 -1.23 7.00
N ALA A 67 9.15 -1.07 5.68
CA ALA A 67 8.42 -1.95 4.75
C ALA A 67 8.83 -3.41 4.93
N LYS A 68 10.15 -3.68 4.91
CA LYS A 68 10.71 -5.03 5.07
C LYS A 68 10.30 -5.69 6.38
N ASN A 69 10.35 -4.96 7.50
CA ASN A 69 9.95 -5.45 8.81
C ASN A 69 8.46 -5.80 8.90
N ASN A 70 7.65 -5.20 8.03
CA ASN A 70 6.22 -5.49 7.90
C ASN A 70 5.90 -6.39 6.70
N LYS A 71 6.91 -7.15 6.21
CA LYS A 71 6.77 -8.16 5.14
C LYS A 71 6.33 -7.61 3.79
N TRP A 72 6.50 -6.30 3.55
CA TRP A 72 6.37 -5.74 2.21
C TRP A 72 7.70 -5.93 1.47
N ILE A 73 7.64 -6.66 0.36
CA ILE A 73 8.82 -7.07 -0.40
C ILE A 73 8.99 -6.12 -1.58
N LEU A 74 10.06 -5.33 -1.57
CA LEU A 74 10.40 -4.43 -2.69
C LEU A 74 10.72 -5.27 -3.93
N THR A 75 10.02 -5.04 -5.04
CA THR A 75 10.27 -5.72 -6.32
C THR A 75 10.96 -4.81 -7.31
N GLN A 76 10.56 -3.53 -7.35
CA GLN A 76 11.06 -2.59 -8.32
C GLN A 76 11.10 -1.16 -7.77
N THR A 77 12.05 -0.39 -8.26
CA THR A 77 12.11 1.06 -8.09
C THR A 77 12.09 1.71 -9.46
N ILE A 78 11.19 2.68 -9.66
CA ILE A 78 11.10 3.50 -10.87
C ILE A 78 11.12 4.98 -10.49
N ASN A 79 11.26 5.85 -11.49
CA ASN A 79 11.23 7.30 -11.28
C ASN A 79 10.09 7.91 -12.10
N ALA A 80 9.42 8.89 -11.52
CA ALA A 80 8.62 9.85 -12.24
C ALA A 80 9.44 11.14 -12.42
N LYS A 81 9.41 11.70 -13.64
CA LYS A 81 10.01 12.99 -14.00
C LYS A 81 8.99 13.82 -14.75
N ASN A 82 8.72 15.02 -14.26
CA ASN A 82 7.70 15.92 -14.78
C ASN A 82 6.33 15.23 -14.99
N GLY A 83 5.97 14.31 -14.09
CA GLY A 83 4.72 13.55 -14.14
C GLY A 83 4.76 12.30 -15.02
N VAL A 84 5.87 12.05 -15.73
CA VAL A 84 6.05 10.90 -16.61
C VAL A 84 6.85 9.83 -15.92
N ILE A 85 6.36 8.58 -15.94
CA ILE A 85 7.03 7.43 -15.34
C ILE A 85 8.00 6.81 -16.36
N ASP A 86 9.28 6.70 -15.97
CA ASP A 86 10.30 6.05 -16.79
C ASP A 86 9.97 4.55 -16.91
N LYS A 87 9.65 4.10 -18.14
CA LYS A 87 9.38 2.69 -18.55
C LYS A 87 8.00 2.15 -18.15
N VAL A 88 7.07 2.18 -19.11
CA VAL A 88 5.77 1.48 -19.01
C VAL A 88 5.97 0.05 -19.48
N GLN A 89 6.11 -0.91 -18.57
CA GLN A 89 5.66 -2.26 -18.90
C GLN A 89 4.13 -2.20 -18.91
N ASN A 90 3.50 -2.56 -20.03
CA ASN A 90 2.05 -2.60 -20.13
C ASN A 90 1.54 -3.84 -19.36
N ASN A 91 1.47 -3.70 -18.04
CA ASN A 91 0.93 -4.71 -17.13
C ASN A 91 0.06 -4.02 -16.07
N TYR A 92 -0.72 -4.83 -15.36
CA TYR A 92 -1.70 -4.29 -14.42
C TYR A 92 -1.08 -3.48 -13.27
N THR A 93 0.15 -3.79 -12.83
CA THR A 93 0.87 -2.98 -11.83
C THR A 93 1.05 -1.53 -12.27
N PHE A 94 1.41 -1.29 -13.54
CA PHE A 94 1.59 0.07 -14.07
C PHE A 94 0.25 0.75 -14.36
N ASP A 95 -0.76 0.00 -14.81
CA ASP A 95 -2.14 0.52 -14.93
C ASP A 95 -2.62 1.10 -13.59
N LEU A 96 -2.35 0.43 -12.46
CA LEU A 96 -2.72 0.95 -11.14
C LEU A 96 -2.09 2.31 -10.83
N ILE A 97 -0.83 2.55 -11.22
CA ILE A 97 -0.19 3.84 -10.95
C ILE A 97 -0.85 4.97 -11.75
N ILE A 98 -1.27 4.66 -12.98
CA ILE A 98 -1.90 5.59 -13.91
C ILE A 98 -3.37 5.84 -13.55
N ASP A 99 -4.16 4.78 -13.41
CA ASP A 99 -5.61 4.81 -13.16
C ASP A 99 -5.92 5.50 -11.82
N GLU A 100 -5.11 5.21 -10.79
CA GLU A 100 -5.25 5.80 -9.45
C GLU A 100 -4.57 7.18 -9.34
N LYS A 101 -3.98 7.68 -10.44
CA LYS A 101 -3.32 9.00 -10.52
C LYS A 101 -2.32 9.23 -9.39
N LEU A 102 -1.50 8.21 -9.08
CA LEU A 102 -0.60 8.26 -7.93
C LEU A 102 0.46 9.38 -8.08
N VAL A 103 0.89 9.63 -9.33
CA VAL A 103 1.81 10.72 -9.68
C VAL A 103 1.00 11.98 -9.97
N ASP A 104 0.84 12.81 -8.95
CA ASP A 104 0.19 14.13 -9.05
C ASP A 104 1.23 15.27 -9.02
N ALA A 105 0.77 16.52 -8.84
CA ALA A 105 1.65 17.69 -8.82
C ALA A 105 2.74 17.63 -7.74
N ASP A 106 2.46 17.01 -6.58
CA ASP A 106 3.41 16.88 -5.47
C ASP A 106 4.45 15.79 -5.72
N PHE A 107 4.12 14.82 -6.56
CA PHE A 107 4.96 13.66 -6.84
C PHE A 107 5.44 13.60 -8.30
N LYS A 108 5.31 14.70 -9.05
CA LYS A 108 5.71 14.80 -10.47
C LYS A 108 7.19 14.45 -10.70
N ASN A 109 8.03 14.75 -9.71
CA ASN A 109 9.42 14.32 -9.64
C ASN A 109 9.56 13.49 -8.37
N SER A 110 9.55 12.17 -8.53
CA SER A 110 9.56 11.25 -7.40
C SER A 110 10.20 9.93 -7.74
N LYS A 111 10.70 9.27 -6.69
CA LYS A 111 11.06 7.87 -6.74
C LYS A 111 9.87 7.04 -6.26
N ILE A 112 9.49 6.04 -7.04
CA ILE A 112 8.38 5.14 -6.76
C ILE A 112 8.93 3.76 -6.45
N TYR A 113 8.59 3.23 -5.29
CA TYR A 113 8.93 1.89 -4.85
C TYR A 113 7.69 1.01 -4.96
N ILE A 114 7.83 -0.11 -5.64
CA ILE A 114 6.77 -1.08 -5.90
C ILE A 114 7.03 -2.30 -5.02
N PHE A 115 6.00 -2.71 -4.28
CA PHE A 115 6.07 -3.80 -3.33
C PHE A 115 5.03 -4.87 -3.63
N LYS A 116 5.41 -6.12 -3.36
CA LYS A 116 4.44 -7.14 -3.00
C LYS A 116 3.90 -6.88 -1.60
N SER A 117 2.60 -6.61 -1.50
CA SER A 117 1.94 -6.29 -0.23
C SER A 117 1.51 -7.53 0.57
N GLY A 118 1.56 -8.71 -0.06
CA GLY A 118 1.00 -9.96 0.46
C GLY A 118 -0.47 -10.21 0.10
N MET A 119 -1.05 -9.31 -0.71
CA MET A 119 -2.41 -9.42 -1.25
C MET A 119 -2.36 -9.33 -2.77
N ILE A 120 -3.41 -9.82 -3.44
CA ILE A 120 -3.58 -9.73 -4.90
C ILE A 120 -4.54 -8.58 -5.21
N ALA A 121 -4.23 -7.75 -6.20
CA ALA A 121 -5.18 -6.86 -6.85
C ALA A 121 -5.66 -7.52 -8.15
N VAL A 122 -6.96 -7.42 -8.43
CA VAL A 122 -7.61 -7.99 -9.62
C VAL A 122 -8.26 -6.87 -10.42
N LYS A 123 -8.01 -6.84 -11.73
CA LYS A 123 -8.61 -5.85 -12.62
C LYS A 123 -10.04 -6.24 -12.95
N PRO A 124 -11.04 -5.37 -12.73
CA PRO A 124 -12.42 -5.67 -13.10
C PRO A 124 -12.56 -6.01 -14.58
N GLY A 125 -13.21 -7.14 -14.88
CA GLY A 125 -13.66 -7.48 -16.23
C GLY A 125 -12.63 -8.05 -17.21
N ASN A 126 -11.35 -8.26 -16.85
CA ASN A 126 -10.38 -8.84 -17.78
C ASN A 126 -9.37 -9.84 -17.17
N SER A 127 -9.69 -10.40 -15.99
CA SER A 127 -8.92 -11.43 -15.27
C SER A 127 -7.44 -11.12 -15.03
N SER A 128 -7.01 -9.87 -15.24
CA SER A 128 -5.62 -9.47 -14.98
C SER A 128 -5.44 -9.30 -13.49
N GLU A 129 -4.35 -9.84 -12.94
CA GLU A 129 -4.07 -9.77 -11.51
C GLU A 129 -2.61 -9.39 -11.26
N THR A 130 -2.32 -8.83 -10.09
CA THR A 130 -0.95 -8.53 -9.67
C THR A 130 -0.80 -8.62 -8.16
N GLU A 131 0.34 -9.14 -7.72
CA GLU A 131 0.77 -9.05 -6.31
C GLU A 131 1.53 -7.75 -6.03
N GLU A 132 2.00 -7.06 -7.08
CA GLU A 132 2.76 -5.82 -7.00
C GLU A 132 1.79 -4.62 -6.95
N ASN A 133 1.11 -4.49 -5.83
CA ASN A 133 0.00 -3.57 -5.65
C ASN A 133 0.19 -2.62 -4.46
N GLY A 134 1.38 -2.62 -3.84
CA GLY A 134 1.79 -1.67 -2.82
C GLY A 134 2.78 -0.67 -3.38
N PHE A 135 2.53 0.63 -3.18
CA PHE A 135 3.34 1.70 -3.75
C PHE A 135 3.76 2.69 -2.67
N LEU A 136 5.02 3.12 -2.71
CA LEU A 136 5.50 4.30 -1.98
C LEU A 136 6.10 5.29 -2.96
N LEU A 137 5.67 6.54 -2.89
CA LEU A 137 6.20 7.64 -3.69
C LEU A 137 6.91 8.61 -2.74
N LEU A 138 8.19 8.85 -3.00
CA LEU A 138 9.00 9.82 -2.27
C LEU A 138 9.38 10.92 -3.24
N ASN A 139 8.92 12.16 -2.98
CA ASN A 139 9.29 13.29 -3.83
C ASN A 139 10.78 13.64 -3.72
N ASP A 140 11.30 14.36 -4.71
CA ASP A 140 12.72 14.71 -4.79
C ASP A 140 13.21 15.54 -3.58
N GLU A 141 12.36 16.42 -3.04
CA GLU A 141 12.66 17.19 -1.84
C GLU A 141 12.71 16.33 -0.57
N ARG A 142 12.12 15.12 -0.65
CA ARG A 142 11.94 14.14 0.42
C ARG A 142 11.17 14.68 1.61
N ASN A 143 10.31 15.65 1.39
CA ASN A 143 9.46 16.27 2.40
C ASN A 143 7.99 15.82 2.31
N LYS A 144 7.64 15.03 1.29
CA LYS A 144 6.37 14.35 1.11
C LYS A 144 6.60 12.86 0.79
N LEU A 145 5.79 12.02 1.40
CA LEU A 145 5.76 10.57 1.16
C LEU A 145 4.30 10.18 0.95
N LYS A 146 4.02 9.36 -0.07
CA LYS A 146 2.68 8.81 -0.31
C LYS A 146 2.78 7.29 -0.28
N MET A 147 1.89 6.64 0.44
CA MET A 147 1.64 5.20 0.37
C MET A 147 0.29 4.98 -0.30
N PHE A 148 0.24 4.02 -1.20
CA PHE A 148 -0.99 3.52 -1.78
C PHE A 148 -0.97 2.00 -1.83
N ASN A 149 -2.11 1.37 -1.56
CA ASN A 149 -2.29 -0.06 -1.74
C ASN A 149 -3.69 -0.35 -2.28
N ARG A 150 -3.77 -1.26 -3.24
CA ARG A 150 -5.02 -1.84 -3.73
C ARG A 150 -5.00 -3.35 -3.54
N TRP A 151 -6.12 -3.96 -3.20
CA TRP A 151 -6.29 -5.41 -3.17
C TRP A 151 -7.71 -5.78 -3.58
N GLY A 152 -7.90 -7.02 -3.98
CA GLY A 152 -9.17 -7.50 -4.54
C GLY A 152 -9.52 -6.80 -5.84
N GLU A 153 -10.79 -6.91 -6.22
CA GLU A 153 -11.36 -6.29 -7.43
C GLU A 153 -11.68 -4.80 -7.24
#